data_AF-A0A0S8J988-F1
#
_entry.id   AF-A0A0S8J988-F1
#
_cell.length_a   1.000
_cell.length_b   1.000
_cell.length_c   1.000
_cell.angle_alpha   90.00
_cell.angle_beta   90.00
_cell.angle_gamma   90.00
#
_symmetry.space_group_name_H-M   'P 1'
#
loop_
_entity.id
_entity.type
_entity.pdbx_description
1 polymer ?
#
loop_
_entity_poly.entity_id
_entity_poly.type
_entity_poly.pdbx_seq_one_letter_code
_entity_poly.pdbx_strand_id
1 'polypeptide(L)'
;MAPTKQRFSLDSLPGKFIVPISILGSLFLWQVVVYLGGYPAFILPAPLHVGERFLEVLLDGSLIRHSLVTLGEVASGLGIGLSMAVLLGYWLAKLRWLERILSPYIVASQSIPIVAIAPLLVIWFGPGVISKILVTALIVFFPILI
;
A
#
# COMPACT_ATOMS: atom_id res chain seq x y z
N MET A 1 8.62 -7.76 -52.41
CA MET A 1 8.37 -6.34 -52.08
C MET A 1 7.48 -6.31 -50.84
N ALA A 2 8.05 -6.08 -49.65
CA ALA A 2 7.32 -5.93 -48.39
C ALA A 2 8.05 -4.87 -47.55
N PRO A 3 7.34 -3.90 -46.95
CA PRO A 3 7.97 -2.75 -46.31
C PRO A 3 8.54 -3.13 -44.93
N THR A 4 9.85 -2.93 -44.79
CA THR A 4 10.59 -3.03 -43.53
C THR A 4 10.05 -2.01 -42.54
N LYS A 5 9.38 -2.48 -41.48
CA LYS A 5 8.91 -1.66 -40.36
C LYS A 5 10.11 -0.91 -39.78
N GLN A 6 10.10 0.42 -39.95
CA GLN A 6 10.98 1.37 -39.30
C GLN A 6 10.77 1.25 -37.78
N ARG A 7 11.58 0.41 -37.13
CA ARG A 7 11.65 0.36 -35.67
C ARG A 7 12.23 1.70 -35.25
N PHE A 8 11.47 2.45 -34.46
CA PHE A 8 11.93 3.64 -33.76
C PHE A 8 13.28 3.33 -33.10
N SER A 9 14.37 3.81 -33.69
CA SER A 9 15.73 3.49 -33.27
C SER A 9 16.03 4.36 -32.05
N LEU A 10 15.78 3.82 -30.85
CA LEU A 10 16.11 4.45 -29.56
C LEU A 10 17.60 4.30 -29.20
N ASP A 11 18.40 3.75 -30.12
CA ASP A 11 19.79 3.34 -29.90
C ASP A 11 20.83 4.47 -30.04
N SER A 12 20.39 5.70 -30.35
CA SER A 12 21.27 6.86 -30.53
C SER A 12 21.39 7.77 -29.31
N LEU A 13 20.63 7.49 -28.24
CA LEU A 13 20.71 8.22 -26.98
C LEU A 13 21.54 7.41 -25.97
N PRO A 14 22.47 8.04 -25.23
CA PRO A 14 23.16 7.34 -24.14
C PRO A 14 22.08 6.80 -23.21
N GLY A 15 22.03 5.48 -22.98
CA GLY A 15 20.92 4.82 -22.26
C GLY A 15 20.56 5.42 -20.89
N LYS A 16 21.43 6.25 -20.33
CA LYS A 16 21.22 7.07 -19.13
C LYS A 16 20.16 8.17 -19.29
N PHE A 17 19.94 8.72 -20.48
CA PHE A 17 19.02 9.84 -20.71
C PHE A 17 17.62 9.41 -21.17
N ILE A 18 17.45 8.17 -21.62
CA ILE A 18 16.16 7.66 -22.11
C ILE A 18 15.11 7.70 -20.99
N VAL A 19 15.49 7.26 -19.78
CA VAL A 19 14.60 7.21 -18.61
C VAL A 19 14.12 8.61 -18.17
N PRO A 20 14.98 9.59 -17.86
CA PRO A 20 14.52 10.92 -17.45
C PRO A 20 13.72 11.63 -18.55
N ILE A 21 14.08 11.47 -19.82
CA ILE A 21 13.34 12.04 -20.94
C ILE A 21 11.94 11.43 -21.04
N SER A 22 11.80 10.11 -20.85
CA SER A 22 10.47 9.47 -20.84
C SER A 22 9.59 9.96 -19.70
N ILE A 23 10.16 10.16 -18.50
CA ILE A 23 9.43 10.66 -17.34
C ILE A 23 8.97 12.11 -17.59
N LEU A 24 9.89 12.98 -18.01
CA LEU A 24 9.58 14.37 -18.32
C LEU A 24 8.56 14.50 -19.45
N GLY A 25 8.70 13.68 -20.51
CA GLY A 25 7.74 13.60 -21.60
C GLY A 25 6.35 13.17 -21.14
N SER A 26 6.28 12.17 -20.24
CA SER A 26 5.01 11.72 -19.65
C SER A 26 4.37 12.79 -18.77
N LEU A 27 5.14 13.49 -17.94
CA LEU A 27 4.65 14.58 -17.09
C LEU A 27 4.15 15.77 -17.93
N PHE A 28 4.88 16.11 -19.00
CA PHE A 28 4.48 17.14 -19.93
C PHE A 28 3.18 16.77 -20.66
N LEU A 29 3.09 15.53 -21.17
CA LEU A 29 1.87 15.03 -21.79
C LEU A 29 0.69 15.08 -20.82
N TRP A 30 0.89 14.68 -19.56
CA TRP A 30 -0.14 14.76 -18.52
C TRP A 30 -0.59 16.21 -18.27
N GLN A 31 0.35 17.16 -18.15
CA GLN A 31 0.05 18.58 -18.02
C GLN A 31 -0.79 19.10 -19.20
N VAL A 32 -0.41 18.73 -20.43
CA VAL A 32 -1.12 19.14 -21.66
C VAL A 32 -2.53 18.55 -21.71
N VAL A 33 -2.68 17.26 -21.35
CA VAL A 33 -3.99 16.58 -21.32
C VAL A 33 -4.93 17.23 -20.30
N VAL A 34 -4.43 17.58 -19.11
CA VAL A 34 -5.23 18.27 -18.08
C VAL A 34 -5.64 19.66 -18.55
N TYR A 35 -4.70 20.40 -19.13
CA TYR A 35 -4.94 21.78 -19.58
C TYR A 35 -5.93 21.85 -20.75
N LEU A 36 -5.76 21.00 -21.77
CA LEU A 36 -6.65 20.95 -22.94
C LEU A 36 -8.01 20.32 -22.63
N GLY A 37 -8.07 19.37 -21.68
CA GLY A 37 -9.29 18.69 -21.30
C GLY A 37 -10.21 19.48 -20.37
N GLY A 38 -9.72 20.56 -19.75
CA GLY A 38 -10.52 21.41 -18.86
C GLY A 38 -11.08 20.68 -17.63
N TYR A 39 -10.42 19.60 -17.20
CA TYR A 39 -10.92 18.75 -16.11
C TYR A 39 -10.90 19.49 -14.77
N PRO A 40 -11.91 19.30 -13.90
CA PRO A 40 -11.87 19.78 -12.52
C PRO A 40 -10.64 19.22 -11.79
N ALA A 41 -9.97 20.05 -10.99
CA ALA A 41 -8.76 19.67 -10.25
C ALA A 41 -8.95 18.51 -9.26
N PHE A 42 -10.20 18.22 -8.86
CA PHE A 42 -10.55 17.06 -8.03
C PHE A 42 -10.48 15.72 -8.80
N ILE A 43 -10.70 15.74 -10.13
CA ILE A 43 -10.72 14.52 -10.96
C ILE A 43 -9.32 14.24 -11.50
N LEU A 44 -8.65 15.26 -12.04
CA LEU A 44 -7.32 15.12 -12.59
C LEU A 44 -6.51 16.41 -12.37
N PRO A 45 -5.84 16.54 -11.21
CA PRO A 45 -4.99 17.71 -10.96
C PRO A 45 -3.79 17.71 -11.91
N ALA A 46 -3.40 18.89 -12.36
CA ALA A 46 -2.21 19.03 -13.18
C ALA A 46 -0.96 18.69 -12.34
N PRO A 47 0.09 18.06 -12.91
CA PRO A 47 1.30 17.69 -12.17
C PRO A 47 1.93 18.87 -11.41
N LEU A 48 1.81 20.10 -11.91
CA LEU A 48 2.25 21.31 -11.20
C LEU A 48 1.49 21.51 -9.87
N HIS A 49 0.16 21.42 -9.88
CA HIS A 49 -0.68 21.54 -8.68
C HIS A 49 -0.41 20.43 -7.67
N VAL A 50 -0.06 19.22 -8.14
CA VAL A 50 0.37 18.13 -7.25
C VAL A 50 1.69 18.48 -6.56
N GLY A 51 2.64 19.07 -7.29
CA GLY A 51 3.92 19.54 -6.73
C GLY A 51 3.76 20.67 -5.71
N GLU A 52 2.93 21.67 -6.02
CA GLU A 52 2.59 22.76 -5.09
C GLU A 52 1.96 22.20 -3.82
N ARG A 53 0.92 21.36 -3.95
CA ARG A 53 0.25 20.77 -2.80
C ARG A 53 1.16 19.88 -1.97
N PHE A 54 2.06 19.14 -2.62
CA PHE A 54 3.07 18.34 -1.94
C PHE A 54 3.98 19.21 -1.07
N LEU A 55 4.49 20.31 -1.61
CA LEU A 55 5.33 21.24 -0.85
C LEU A 55 4.56 21.91 0.29
N GLU A 56 3.31 22.32 0.07
CA GLU A 56 2.46 22.89 1.12
C GLU A 56 2.28 21.93 2.31
N VAL A 57 1.87 20.68 2.06
CA VAL A 57 1.60 19.69 3.11
C VAL A 57 2.91 19.21 3.76
N LEU A 58 4.02 19.26 3.03
CA LEU A 58 5.35 18.99 3.58
C LEU A 58 5.81 20.11 4.52
N LEU A 59 5.64 21.38 4.15
CA LEU A 59 6.04 22.56 4.93
C LEU A 59 5.14 22.78 6.17
N ASP A 60 3.84 22.51 6.04
CA ASP A 60 2.86 22.52 7.14
C ASP A 60 3.11 21.37 8.14
N GLY A 61 3.96 20.40 7.79
CA GLY A 61 4.32 19.27 8.64
C GLY A 61 3.21 18.23 8.82
N SER A 62 2.03 18.46 8.24
CA SER A 62 0.91 17.52 8.24
C SER A 62 1.26 16.20 7.56
N LEU A 63 2.04 16.23 6.48
CA LEU A 63 2.51 15.01 5.80
C LEU A 63 3.31 14.12 6.77
N ILE A 64 4.28 14.73 7.44
CA ILE A 64 5.19 14.04 8.36
C ILE A 64 4.40 13.51 9.56
N ARG A 65 3.52 14.34 10.15
CA ARG A 65 2.69 13.96 11.29
C ARG A 65 1.80 12.75 10.97
N HIS A 66 1.05 12.79 9.88
CA HIS A 66 0.17 11.68 9.49
C HIS A 66 0.96 10.42 9.09
N SER A 67 2.11 10.59 8.46
CA SER A 67 3.02 9.47 8.13
C SER A 67 3.55 8.80 9.40
N LEU A 68 3.99 9.57 10.40
CA LEU A 68 4.49 9.04 11.67
C LEU A 68 3.39 8.33 12.47
N VAL A 69 2.18 8.87 12.49
CA VAL A 69 1.03 8.20 13.13
C VAL A 69 0.76 6.85 12.46
N THR A 70 0.73 6.82 11.12
CA THR A 70 0.51 5.58 10.36
C THR A 70 1.64 4.58 10.58
N LEU A 71 2.90 5.04 10.59
CA LEU A 71 4.06 4.20 10.90
C LEU A 71 3.97 3.63 12.31
N GLY A 72 3.54 4.41 13.30
CA GLY A 72 3.33 3.96 14.67
C GLY A 72 2.22 2.91 14.77
N GLU A 73 1.10 3.11 14.05
CA GLU A 73 0.01 2.15 13.94
C GLU A 73 0.50 0.82 13.32
N VAL A 74 1.26 0.91 12.22
CA VAL A 74 1.83 -0.25 11.52
C VAL A 74 2.85 -0.99 12.37
N ALA A 75 3.81 -0.29 12.97
CA ALA A 75 4.83 -0.89 13.81
C ALA A 75 4.22 -1.58 15.04
N SER A 76 3.21 -0.96 15.66
CA SER A 76 2.52 -1.55 16.82
C SER A 76 1.71 -2.78 16.41
N GLY A 77 0.96 -2.69 15.31
CA GLY A 77 0.18 -3.81 14.78
C GLY A 77 1.08 -4.98 14.36
N LEU A 78 2.19 -4.69 13.68
CA LEU A 78 3.22 -5.67 13.32
C LEU A 78 3.79 -6.34 14.57
N GLY A 79 4.18 -5.58 15.59
CA GLY A 79 4.74 -6.13 16.82
C GLY A 79 3.78 -7.09 17.53
N ILE A 80 2.51 -6.70 17.65
CA ILE A 80 1.47 -7.54 18.28
C ILE A 80 1.20 -8.79 17.43
N GLY A 81 0.93 -8.61 16.12
CA GLY A 81 0.60 -9.70 15.20
C GLY A 81 1.74 -10.72 15.07
N LEU A 82 2.98 -10.25 14.89
CA LEU A 82 4.19 -11.07 14.84
C LEU A 82 4.37 -11.87 16.12
N SER A 83 4.29 -11.21 17.28
CA SER A 83 4.49 -11.88 18.58
C SER A 83 3.46 -12.98 18.81
N MET A 84 2.18 -12.71 18.49
CA MET A 84 1.12 -13.70 18.61
C MET A 84 1.28 -14.86 17.62
N ALA A 85 1.60 -14.56 16.36
CA ALA A 85 1.76 -15.57 15.32
C ALA A 85 2.95 -16.49 15.59
N VAL A 86 4.11 -15.92 15.99
CA VAL A 86 5.30 -16.70 16.33
C VAL A 86 5.05 -17.57 17.56
N LEU A 87 4.42 -17.02 18.61
CA LEU A 87 4.12 -17.78 19.81
C LEU A 87 3.17 -18.95 19.49
N LEU A 88 2.05 -18.67 18.82
CA LEU A 88 1.07 -19.69 18.46
C LEU A 88 1.65 -20.73 17.48
N GLY A 89 2.40 -20.27 16.47
CA GLY A 89 3.07 -21.12 15.49
C GLY A 89 4.10 -22.05 16.12
N TYR A 90 4.88 -21.56 17.10
CA TYR A 90 5.80 -22.39 17.88
C TYR A 90 5.07 -23.52 18.62
N TRP A 91 3.94 -23.21 19.28
CA TRP A 91 3.14 -24.22 19.99
C TRP A 91 2.50 -25.22 19.03
N LEU A 92 2.00 -24.77 17.88
CA LEU A 92 1.48 -25.63 16.82
C LEU A 92 2.55 -26.61 16.32
N ALA A 93 3.74 -26.11 16.00
CA ALA A 93 4.84 -26.94 15.51
C ALA A 93 5.31 -27.97 16.55
N LYS A 94 5.24 -27.64 17.84
CA LYS A 94 5.66 -28.54 18.93
C LYS A 94 4.60 -29.59 19.28
N LEU A 95 3.32 -29.26 19.16
CA LEU A 95 2.21 -30.08 19.64
C LEU A 95 1.32 -30.55 18.48
N ARG A 96 1.61 -31.75 17.95
CA ARG A 96 0.85 -32.38 16.84
C ARG A 96 -0.68 -32.45 17.07
N TRP A 97 -1.12 -32.60 18.31
CA TRP A 97 -2.55 -32.63 18.64
C TRP A 97 -3.20 -31.24 18.51
N LEU A 98 -2.48 -30.18 18.90
CA LEU A 98 -2.94 -28.80 18.84
C LEU A 98 -3.04 -28.33 17.38
N GLU A 99 -2.04 -28.67 16.57
CA GLU A 99 -2.06 -28.47 15.12
C GLU A 99 -3.29 -29.13 14.49
N ARG A 100 -3.53 -30.42 14.76
CA ARG A 100 -4.67 -31.14 14.16
C ARG A 100 -6.03 -30.55 14.54
N ILE A 101 -6.15 -29.96 15.72
CA ILE A 101 -7.39 -29.30 16.17
C ILE A 101 -7.51 -27.89 15.59
N LEU A 102 -6.46 -27.07 15.63
CA LEU A 102 -6.51 -25.65 15.28
C LEU A 102 -6.39 -25.38 13.77
N SER A 103 -5.66 -26.20 13.02
CA SER A 103 -5.48 -26.02 11.57
C SER A 103 -6.79 -25.82 10.79
N PRO A 104 -7.86 -26.61 10.96
CA PRO A 104 -9.12 -26.36 10.24
C PRO A 104 -9.75 -25.00 10.59
N TYR A 105 -9.66 -24.54 11.84
CA TYR A 105 -10.18 -23.23 12.26
C TYR A 105 -9.33 -22.07 11.74
N ILE A 106 -8.00 -22.24 11.71
CA ILE A 106 -7.06 -21.24 11.17
C ILE A 106 -7.34 -21.05 9.68
N VAL A 107 -7.40 -22.15 8.91
CA VAL A 107 -7.69 -22.10 7.47
C VAL A 107 -9.08 -21.54 7.20
N ALA A 108 -10.10 -21.92 7.99
CA ALA A 108 -11.44 -21.35 7.86
C ALA A 108 -11.45 -19.84 8.13
N SER A 109 -10.70 -19.36 9.13
CA SER A 109 -10.63 -17.94 9.47
C SER A 109 -10.03 -17.10 8.34
N GLN A 110 -9.13 -17.66 7.54
CA GLN A 110 -8.55 -16.96 6.37
C GLN A 110 -9.54 -16.74 5.23
N SER A 111 -10.65 -17.48 5.20
CA SER A 111 -11.70 -17.23 4.21
C SER A 111 -12.47 -15.94 4.47
N ILE A 112 -12.39 -15.41 5.70
CA ILE A 112 -13.08 -14.18 6.08
C ILE A 112 -12.26 -12.98 5.56
N PRO A 113 -12.81 -12.17 4.64
CA PRO A 113 -12.09 -11.00 4.14
C PRO A 113 -11.92 -9.99 5.27
N ILE A 114 -10.70 -9.48 5.46
CA ILE A 114 -10.40 -8.48 6.50
C ILE A 114 -11.29 -7.23 6.38
N VAL A 115 -11.69 -6.89 5.16
CA VAL A 115 -12.58 -5.76 4.86
C VAL A 115 -13.94 -5.90 5.57
N ALA A 116 -14.40 -7.12 5.87
CA ALA A 116 -15.60 -7.36 6.66
C ALA A 116 -15.37 -7.24 8.18
N ILE A 117 -14.17 -7.54 8.65
CA ILE A 117 -13.80 -7.49 10.08
C ILE A 117 -13.48 -6.06 10.52
N ALA A 118 -12.85 -5.26 9.66
CA ALA A 118 -12.41 -3.91 10.00
C ALA A 118 -13.54 -2.99 10.52
N PRO A 119 -14.74 -2.95 9.91
CA PRO A 119 -15.87 -2.18 10.44
C PRO A 119 -16.34 -2.68 11.81
N LEU A 120 -16.34 -3.99 12.07
CA LEU A 120 -16.71 -4.55 13.37
C LEU A 120 -15.75 -4.10 14.48
N LEU A 121 -14.44 -4.09 14.19
CA LEU A 121 -13.44 -3.58 15.12
C LEU A 121 -13.64 -2.09 15.41
N VAL A 122 -13.98 -1.30 14.40
CA VAL A 122 -14.30 0.13 14.59
C VAL A 122 -15.57 0.32 15.42
N ILE A 123 -16.58 -0.54 15.29
CA ILE A 123 -17.79 -0.49 16.11
C ILE A 123 -17.47 -0.83 17.58
N TRP A 124 -16.65 -1.86 17.82
CA TRP A 124 -16.33 -2.30 19.18
C TRP A 124 -15.35 -1.38 19.91
N PHE A 125 -14.29 -0.92 19.23
CA PHE A 125 -13.19 -0.16 19.84
C PHE A 125 -13.22 1.33 19.49
N GLY A 126 -14.18 1.75 18.65
CA GLY A 126 -14.33 3.12 18.18
C GLY A 126 -13.44 3.47 16.98
N PRO A 127 -13.70 4.61 16.32
CA PRO A 127 -12.80 5.15 15.31
C PRO A 127 -11.55 5.71 16.00
N GLY A 128 -10.40 5.04 15.83
CA GLY A 128 -9.17 5.47 16.49
C GLY A 128 -7.96 4.61 16.15
N VAL A 129 -6.85 4.92 16.82
CA VAL A 129 -5.55 4.24 16.65
C VAL A 129 -5.65 2.75 16.99
N ILE A 130 -6.39 2.40 18.05
CA ILE A 130 -6.55 1.01 18.53
C ILE A 130 -7.15 0.12 17.43
N SER A 131 -8.25 0.54 16.80
CA SER A 131 -8.92 -0.23 15.75
C SER A 131 -8.00 -0.48 14.55
N LYS A 132 -7.20 0.50 14.17
CA LYS A 132 -6.23 0.34 13.06
C LYS A 132 -5.07 -0.57 13.43
N ILE A 133 -4.58 -0.50 14.68
CA ILE A 133 -3.55 -1.41 15.19
C ILE A 133 -4.07 -2.85 15.16
N LEU A 134 -5.31 -3.10 15.63
CA LEU A 134 -5.92 -4.42 15.64
C LEU A 134 -6.13 -4.98 14.22
N VAL A 135 -6.63 -4.15 13.30
CA VAL A 135 -6.76 -4.54 11.88
C VAL A 135 -5.39 -4.92 11.31
N THR A 136 -4.37 -4.09 11.55
CA THR A 136 -3.01 -4.36 11.06
C THR A 136 -2.42 -5.62 11.67
N ALA A 137 -2.63 -5.86 12.97
CA ALA A 137 -2.20 -7.06 13.65
C ALA A 137 -2.86 -8.31 13.05
N LEU A 138 -4.16 -8.28 12.74
CA LEU A 138 -4.86 -9.39 12.09
C LEU A 138 -4.35 -9.67 10.67
N ILE A 139 -4.11 -8.62 9.89
CA ILE A 139 -3.57 -8.75 8.52
C ILE A 139 -2.21 -9.46 8.56
N VAL A 140 -1.36 -9.10 9.52
CA VAL A 140 0.00 -9.61 9.65
C VAL A 140 0.04 -10.99 10.33
N PHE A 141 -0.90 -11.27 11.24
CA PHE A 141 -0.94 -12.50 12.01
C PHE A 141 -1.03 -13.76 11.14
N PHE A 142 -1.96 -13.79 10.18
CA PHE A 142 -2.23 -14.99 9.40
C PHE A 142 -1.09 -15.40 8.45
N PRO A 143 -0.49 -14.50 7.64
CA PRO A 143 0.64 -14.85 6.78
C PRO A 143 1.91 -15.26 7.54
N ILE A 144 2.04 -14.86 8.80
CA ILE A 144 3.20 -15.23 9.64
C ILE A 144 2.97 -16.56 10.36
N LEU A 145 1.71 -16.85 10.73
CA LEU A 145 1.37 -18.07 11.45
C LEU A 145 1.50 -19.34 10.60
N ILE A 146 1.22 -19.23 9.30
CA ILE A 146 1.22 -20.33 8.32
C ILE A 146 2.58 -20.41 7.63
#